data_AF-S4GEY7-F1
#
_entry.id   AF-S4GEY7-F1
#
_cell.length_a   1.000
_cell.length_b   1.000
_cell.length_c   1.000
_cell.angle_alpha   90.00
_cell.angle_beta   90.00
_cell.angle_gamma   90.00
#
_symmetry.space_group_name_H-M   'P 1'
#
loop_
_entity.id
_entity.type
_entity.pdbx_description
1 polymer ?
#
loop_
_entity_poly.entity_id
_entity_poly.type
_entity_poly.pdbx_seq_one_letter_code
_entity_poly.pdbx_strand_id
1 'polypeptide(L)'
;MYATIKYDSELKSLFYGKIMFIETAVKNIAMERILRKSRSESIQAMLTKSVSGANNSPKNFTNDQKRKAQQKKLDLQNSIQRNLARAYKNKDPKITHFYDKYADVPIWALFEITMLGDFGNILSCLTYEVREDISKKIGLNLSSDTNRELVYECIYLLKDLRNAIAHNSAIFDTRFKKAKPSRPMTACLINEIHLPYVNFNSIGDYIVLVSYFLKILHVSKREIKSFIREYEKITSDYINSVAKSNVNVVKAVIKKDWKKRMTKLKNYI
;
A
#
# COMPACT_ATOMS: atom_id res chain seq x y z
N MET A 1 -31.20 -3.89 -1.87
CA MET A 1 -30.17 -4.04 -2.91
C MET A 1 -29.61 -2.69 -3.36
N TYR A 2 -30.44 -1.74 -3.82
CA TYR A 2 -30.00 -0.40 -4.24
C TYR A 2 -29.16 0.35 -3.21
N ALA A 3 -29.59 0.39 -1.94
CA ALA A 3 -28.84 1.06 -0.87
C ALA A 3 -27.41 0.52 -0.66
N THR A 4 -27.21 -0.80 -0.79
CA THR A 4 -25.88 -1.42 -0.68
C THR A 4 -24.99 -1.08 -1.88
N ILE A 5 -25.56 -1.03 -3.09
CA ILE A 5 -24.82 -0.63 -4.30
C ILE A 5 -24.39 0.84 -4.19
N LYS A 6 -25.29 1.71 -3.74
CA LYS A 6 -24.99 3.13 -3.51
C LYS A 6 -23.88 3.29 -2.46
N TYR A 7 -24.01 2.60 -1.32
CA TYR A 7 -23.00 2.61 -0.26
C TYR A 7 -21.60 2.19 -0.77
N ASP A 8 -21.54 1.10 -1.54
CA ASP A 8 -20.29 0.62 -2.13
C ASP A 8 -19.67 1.63 -3.12
N SER A 9 -20.50 2.25 -3.97
CA SER A 9 -20.06 3.27 -4.93
C SER A 9 -19.52 4.52 -4.23
N GLU A 10 -20.21 5.00 -3.19
CA GLU A 10 -19.77 6.16 -2.40
C GLU A 10 -18.45 5.86 -1.67
N LEU A 11 -18.27 4.66 -1.12
CA LEU A 11 -17.00 4.24 -0.53
C LEU A 11 -15.87 4.22 -1.56
N LYS A 12 -16.10 3.69 -2.77
CA LYS A 12 -15.09 3.67 -3.84
C LYS A 12 -14.64 5.08 -4.20
N SER A 13 -15.60 6.00 -4.35
CA SER A 13 -15.33 7.41 -4.65
C SER A 13 -14.53 8.07 -3.52
N LEU A 14 -14.90 7.81 -2.26
CA LEU A 14 -14.19 8.31 -1.08
C LEU A 14 -12.71 7.88 -1.04
N PHE A 15 -12.43 6.62 -1.37
CA PHE A 15 -11.07 6.06 -1.30
C PHE A 15 -10.17 6.44 -2.49
N TYR A 16 -10.73 6.56 -3.70
CA TYR A 16 -9.96 6.61 -4.94
C TYR A 16 -8.84 7.66 -4.90
N GLY A 17 -9.18 8.92 -4.62
CA GLY A 17 -8.19 10.01 -4.60
C GLY A 17 -7.12 9.83 -3.52
N LYS A 18 -7.47 9.27 -2.36
CA LYS A 18 -6.53 9.08 -1.25
C LYS A 18 -5.54 7.95 -1.54
N ILE A 19 -6.00 6.87 -2.16
CA ILE A 19 -5.12 5.75 -2.54
C ILE A 19 -4.15 6.19 -3.63
N MET A 20 -4.60 6.92 -4.64
CA MET A 20 -3.73 7.45 -5.70
C MET A 20 -2.65 8.36 -5.12
N PHE A 21 -3.01 9.25 -4.20
CA PHE A 21 -2.04 10.08 -3.48
C PHE A 21 -1.00 9.24 -2.73
N ILE A 22 -1.43 8.26 -1.94
CA ILE A 22 -0.52 7.40 -1.17
C ILE A 22 0.41 6.62 -2.11
N GLU A 23 -0.12 6.04 -3.18
CA GLU A 23 0.66 5.31 -4.18
C GLU A 23 1.77 6.20 -4.77
N THR A 24 1.43 7.39 -5.23
CA THR A 24 2.40 8.35 -5.80
C THR A 24 3.44 8.77 -4.77
N ALA A 25 3.02 9.15 -3.56
CA ALA A 25 3.91 9.63 -2.52
C ALA A 25 4.91 8.55 -2.07
N VAL A 26 4.43 7.32 -1.80
CA VAL A 26 5.29 6.22 -1.34
C VAL A 26 6.23 5.76 -2.45
N LYS A 27 5.78 5.70 -3.71
CA LYS A 27 6.66 5.41 -4.86
C LYS A 27 7.78 6.43 -4.99
N ASN A 28 7.46 7.73 -4.91
CA ASN A 28 8.45 8.80 -5.04
C ASN A 28 9.47 8.77 -3.91
N ILE A 29 9.02 8.55 -2.66
CA ILE A 29 9.92 8.41 -1.50
C ILE A 29 10.82 7.19 -1.70
N ALA A 30 10.26 6.01 -2.04
CA ALA A 30 11.04 4.81 -2.24
C ALA A 30 12.08 4.97 -3.35
N MET A 31 11.68 5.57 -4.47
CA MET A 31 12.56 5.88 -5.60
C MET A 31 13.72 6.77 -5.18
N GLU A 32 13.47 7.88 -4.48
CA GLU A 32 14.50 8.80 -3.97
C GLU A 32 15.52 8.05 -3.10
N ARG A 33 15.04 7.22 -2.16
CA ARG A 33 15.92 6.46 -1.25
C ARG A 33 16.74 5.41 -1.99
N ILE A 34 16.13 4.72 -2.97
CA ILE A 34 16.82 3.75 -3.82
C ILE A 34 17.91 4.42 -4.66
N LEU A 35 17.62 5.56 -5.29
CA LEU A 35 18.59 6.34 -6.07
C LEU A 35 19.77 6.79 -5.21
N ARG A 36 19.49 7.25 -3.98
CA ARG A 36 20.53 7.63 -3.03
C ARG A 36 21.43 6.45 -2.64
N LYS A 37 20.86 5.26 -2.44
CA LYS A 37 21.63 4.04 -2.13
C LYS A 37 22.43 3.55 -3.33
N SER A 38 21.84 3.54 -4.52
CA SER A 38 22.49 3.06 -5.74
C SER A 38 23.57 4.02 -6.25
N ARG A 39 23.44 5.32 -5.93
CA ARG A 39 24.22 6.44 -6.51
C ARG A 39 24.21 6.39 -8.05
N SER A 40 23.08 5.99 -8.63
CA SER A 40 22.92 5.78 -10.06
C SER A 40 21.44 5.63 -10.42
N GLU A 41 21.06 6.12 -11.58
CA GLU A 41 19.72 5.91 -12.16
C GLU A 41 19.57 4.55 -12.84
N SER A 42 20.63 3.75 -12.93
CA SER A 42 20.59 2.43 -13.59
C SER A 42 19.81 1.40 -12.78
N ILE A 43 18.89 0.70 -13.45
CA ILE A 43 18.17 -0.45 -12.89
C ILE A 43 19.16 -1.52 -12.40
N GLN A 44 20.26 -1.74 -13.12
CA GLN A 44 21.28 -2.72 -12.72
C GLN A 44 22.00 -2.31 -11.43
N ALA A 45 22.25 -1.01 -11.24
CA ALA A 45 22.83 -0.49 -10.01
C ALA A 45 21.87 -0.64 -8.82
N MET A 46 20.57 -0.40 -9.01
CA MET A 46 19.53 -0.72 -8.00
C MET A 46 19.55 -2.20 -7.63
N LEU A 47 19.51 -3.09 -8.62
CA LEU A 47 19.50 -4.54 -8.40
C LEU A 47 20.75 -5.02 -7.63
N THR A 48 21.89 -4.38 -7.84
CA THR A 48 23.16 -4.77 -7.21
C THR A 48 23.32 -4.19 -5.81
N LYS A 49 22.93 -2.93 -5.60
CA LYS A 49 23.23 -2.18 -4.36
C LYS A 49 22.06 -2.08 -3.38
N SER A 50 20.82 -2.12 -3.90
CA SER A 50 19.61 -1.85 -3.12
C SER A 50 18.74 -3.08 -2.91
N VAL A 51 18.87 -4.11 -3.76
CA VAL A 51 18.11 -5.37 -3.69
C VAL A 51 18.93 -6.48 -3.03
N SER A 52 18.35 -7.16 -2.06
CA SER A 52 18.95 -8.31 -1.37
C SER A 52 19.16 -9.49 -2.33
N GLY A 53 20.36 -10.06 -2.31
CA GLY A 53 20.76 -11.25 -3.05
C GLY A 53 21.90 -11.95 -2.32
N ALA A 54 22.51 -12.97 -2.93
CA ALA A 54 23.50 -13.80 -2.23
C ALA A 54 24.70 -13.00 -1.68
N ASN A 55 25.18 -12.02 -2.46
CA ASN A 55 26.44 -11.31 -2.20
C ASN A 55 26.29 -10.08 -1.27
N ASN A 56 25.07 -9.56 -1.09
CA ASN A 56 24.80 -8.39 -0.25
C ASN A 56 23.77 -8.66 0.86
N SER A 57 23.44 -9.93 1.08
CA SER A 57 22.67 -10.38 2.24
C SER A 57 23.45 -10.18 3.54
N PRO A 58 22.78 -10.01 4.69
CA PRO A 58 23.43 -9.95 5.99
C PRO A 58 24.39 -11.12 6.24
N LYS A 59 25.52 -10.86 6.91
CA LYS A 59 26.57 -11.87 7.15
C LYS A 59 26.07 -13.09 7.94
N ASN A 60 25.08 -12.89 8.81
CA ASN A 60 24.45 -13.93 9.63
C ASN A 60 23.40 -14.76 8.88
N PHE A 61 23.13 -14.49 7.60
CA PHE A 61 22.21 -15.32 6.82
C PHE A 61 22.81 -16.71 6.56
N THR A 62 21.99 -17.75 6.73
CA THR A 62 22.30 -19.11 6.30
C THR A 62 22.40 -19.20 4.78
N ASN A 63 23.04 -20.25 4.27
CA ASN A 63 23.12 -20.48 2.82
C ASN A 63 21.74 -20.57 2.15
N ASP A 64 20.75 -21.17 2.84
CA ASP A 64 19.38 -21.24 2.34
C ASP A 64 18.70 -19.86 2.31
N GLN A 65 18.93 -19.01 3.32
CA GLN A 65 18.42 -17.65 3.32
C GLN A 65 19.03 -16.82 2.17
N LYS A 66 20.33 -16.97 1.92
CA LYS A 66 21.01 -16.33 0.78
C LYS A 66 20.47 -16.82 -0.56
N ARG A 67 20.27 -18.14 -0.72
CA ARG A 67 19.63 -18.71 -1.93
C ARG A 67 18.22 -18.16 -2.14
N LYS A 68 17.40 -18.08 -1.08
CA LYS A 68 16.06 -17.51 -1.15
C LYS A 68 16.08 -16.02 -1.55
N ALA A 69 16.99 -15.23 -0.99
CA ALA A 69 17.16 -13.83 -1.37
C ALA A 69 17.57 -13.69 -2.84
N GLN A 70 18.52 -14.52 -3.30
CA GLN A 70 18.94 -14.53 -4.69
C GLN A 70 17.82 -14.93 -5.64
N GLN A 71 17.00 -15.94 -5.30
CA GLN A 71 15.85 -16.32 -6.10
C GLN A 71 14.85 -15.17 -6.23
N LYS A 72 14.49 -14.52 -5.12
CA LYS A 72 13.61 -13.34 -5.13
C LYS A 72 14.15 -12.21 -6.01
N LYS A 73 15.47 -11.99 -6.00
CA LYS A 73 16.12 -11.01 -6.89
C LYS A 73 15.96 -11.38 -8.37
N LEU A 74 16.16 -12.64 -8.75
CA LEU A 74 15.95 -13.11 -10.12
C LEU A 74 14.47 -12.98 -10.54
N ASP A 75 13.55 -13.32 -9.65
CA ASP A 75 12.11 -13.16 -9.89
C ASP A 75 11.72 -11.68 -10.08
N LEU A 76 12.33 -10.78 -9.31
CA LEU A 76 12.19 -9.34 -9.48
C LEU A 76 12.74 -8.88 -10.83
N GLN A 77 13.91 -9.36 -11.26
CA GLN A 77 14.46 -9.04 -12.58
C GLN A 77 13.49 -9.47 -13.69
N ASN A 78 12.92 -10.66 -13.60
CA ASN A 78 11.91 -11.14 -14.54
C ASN A 78 10.65 -10.25 -14.54
N SER A 79 10.17 -9.81 -13.36
CA SER A 79 9.04 -8.89 -13.24
C SER A 79 9.33 -7.54 -13.90
N ILE A 80 10.51 -6.96 -13.67
CA ILE A 80 10.94 -5.70 -14.28
C ILE A 80 10.97 -5.83 -15.80
N GLN A 81 11.60 -6.88 -16.34
CA GLN A 81 11.67 -7.08 -17.79
C GLN A 81 10.29 -7.26 -18.42
N ARG A 82 9.38 -8.00 -17.77
CA ARG A 82 7.98 -8.12 -18.25
C ARG A 82 7.26 -6.78 -18.27
N ASN A 83 7.47 -5.93 -17.26
CA ASN A 83 6.85 -4.62 -17.20
C ASN A 83 7.36 -3.68 -18.30
N LEU A 84 8.68 -3.65 -18.52
CA LEU A 84 9.30 -2.88 -19.60
C LEU A 84 8.84 -3.36 -20.99
N ALA A 85 8.84 -4.68 -21.23
CA ALA A 85 8.38 -5.26 -22.49
C ALA A 85 6.90 -4.95 -22.76
N ARG A 86 6.04 -5.02 -21.73
CA ARG A 86 4.62 -4.64 -21.84
C ARG A 86 4.45 -3.16 -22.16
N ALA A 87 5.18 -2.29 -21.47
CA ALA A 87 5.10 -0.84 -21.69
C ALA A 87 5.58 -0.46 -23.11
N TYR A 88 6.69 -1.04 -23.56
CA TYR A 88 7.19 -0.86 -24.93
C TYR A 88 6.18 -1.36 -25.98
N LYS A 89 5.62 -2.58 -25.79
CA LYS A 89 4.56 -3.13 -26.67
C LYS A 89 3.35 -2.21 -26.76
N ASN A 90 2.98 -1.57 -25.65
CA ASN A 90 1.85 -0.66 -25.57
C ASN A 90 2.18 0.77 -26.02
N LYS A 91 3.39 1.00 -26.55
CA LYS A 91 3.87 2.31 -27.02
C LYS A 91 3.83 3.38 -25.92
N ASP A 92 4.18 2.99 -24.70
CA ASP A 92 4.38 3.98 -23.62
C ASP A 92 5.44 5.01 -24.08
N PRO A 93 5.10 6.31 -24.15
CA PRO A 93 5.97 7.31 -24.77
C PRO A 93 7.36 7.39 -24.14
N LYS A 94 7.47 7.21 -22.82
CA LYS A 94 8.74 7.30 -22.09
C LYS A 94 9.58 6.06 -22.32
N ILE A 95 8.98 4.88 -22.19
CA ILE A 95 9.70 3.62 -22.38
C ILE A 95 10.17 3.46 -23.83
N THR A 96 9.29 3.77 -24.80
CA THR A 96 9.67 3.75 -26.22
C THR A 96 10.78 4.76 -26.52
N HIS A 97 10.69 5.98 -25.99
CA HIS A 97 11.77 6.97 -26.14
C HIS A 97 13.13 6.46 -25.64
N PHE A 98 13.18 5.80 -24.47
CA PHE A 98 14.43 5.27 -23.94
C PHE A 98 14.98 4.12 -24.78
N TYR A 99 14.16 3.17 -25.21
CA TYR A 99 14.65 2.05 -26.01
C TYR A 99 15.01 2.42 -27.45
N ASP A 100 14.33 3.41 -28.05
CA ASP A 100 14.59 3.83 -29.43
C ASP A 100 15.83 4.73 -29.54
N LYS A 101 16.13 5.52 -28.50
CA LYS A 101 17.19 6.54 -28.53
C LYS A 101 18.38 6.27 -27.60
N TYR A 102 18.22 5.42 -26.60
CA TYR A 102 19.23 5.13 -25.59
C TYR A 102 19.35 3.63 -25.37
N ALA A 103 20.40 3.20 -24.66
CA ALA A 103 20.63 1.78 -24.38
C ALA A 103 19.83 1.28 -23.16
N ASP A 104 19.52 2.16 -22.21
CA ASP A 104 19.00 1.79 -20.90
C ASP A 104 17.83 2.66 -20.44
N VAL A 105 16.92 2.04 -19.68
CA VAL A 105 15.79 2.71 -19.03
C VAL A 105 16.17 3.09 -17.59
N PRO A 106 16.01 4.36 -17.17
CA PRO A 106 16.32 4.77 -15.81
C PRO A 106 15.26 4.29 -14.80
N ILE A 107 15.65 4.21 -13.52
CA ILE A 107 14.78 3.76 -12.42
C ILE A 107 13.48 4.57 -12.35
N TRP A 108 13.52 5.88 -12.59
CA TRP A 108 12.34 6.72 -12.50
C TRP A 108 11.30 6.40 -13.58
N ALA A 109 11.73 6.06 -14.80
CA ALA A 109 10.84 5.64 -15.88
C ALA A 109 10.23 4.26 -15.57
N LEU A 110 11.01 3.36 -14.98
CA LEU A 110 10.50 2.07 -14.47
C LEU A 110 9.42 2.28 -13.40
N PHE A 111 9.65 3.16 -12.42
CA PHE A 111 8.71 3.39 -11.32
C PHE A 111 7.37 3.95 -11.79
N GLU A 112 7.37 4.74 -12.85
CA GLU A 112 6.16 5.31 -13.44
C GLU A 112 5.22 4.25 -14.02
N ILE A 113 5.77 3.27 -14.75
CA ILE A 113 4.99 2.17 -15.34
C ILE A 113 4.70 1.03 -14.35
N THR A 114 5.32 1.05 -13.18
CA THR A 114 5.23 -0.03 -12.18
C THR A 114 3.87 0.02 -11.50
N MET A 115 3.10 -1.06 -11.56
CA MET A 115 1.83 -1.15 -10.83
C MET A 115 2.06 -1.36 -9.33
N LEU A 116 1.10 -0.98 -8.49
CA LEU A 116 1.22 -1.05 -7.02
C LEU A 116 1.62 -2.45 -6.49
N GLY A 117 1.22 -3.53 -7.17
CA GLY A 117 1.60 -4.89 -6.82
C GLY A 117 3.07 -5.21 -7.09
N ASP A 118 3.58 -4.80 -8.25
CA ASP A 118 5.00 -4.93 -8.60
C ASP A 118 5.86 -4.01 -7.73
N PHE A 119 5.33 -2.83 -7.36
CA PHE A 119 5.98 -1.94 -6.41
C PHE A 119 6.13 -2.58 -5.03
N GLY A 120 5.08 -3.24 -4.52
CA GLY A 120 5.19 -4.05 -3.30
C GLY A 120 6.26 -5.14 -3.40
N ASN A 121 6.38 -5.78 -4.57
CA ASN A 121 7.43 -6.78 -4.81
C ASN A 121 8.83 -6.16 -4.77
N ILE A 122 9.06 -5.02 -5.44
CA ILE A 122 10.32 -4.26 -5.39
C ILE A 122 10.72 -4.01 -3.93
N LEU A 123 9.82 -3.42 -3.14
CA LEU A 123 10.07 -3.09 -1.74
C LEU A 123 10.40 -4.32 -0.90
N SER A 124 9.73 -5.45 -1.14
CA SER A 124 9.97 -6.71 -0.42
C SER A 124 11.35 -7.32 -0.68
N CYS A 125 11.96 -7.00 -1.83
CA CYS A 125 13.28 -7.48 -2.21
C CYS A 125 14.42 -6.56 -1.75
N LEU A 126 14.13 -5.35 -1.25
CA LEU A 126 15.16 -4.41 -0.83
C LEU A 126 15.98 -4.94 0.34
N THR A 127 17.20 -4.40 0.49
CA THR A 127 18.01 -4.64 1.68
C THR A 127 17.37 -4.00 2.91
N TYR A 128 17.70 -4.55 4.09
CA TYR A 128 17.22 -4.02 5.37
C TYR A 128 17.45 -2.51 5.50
N GLU A 129 18.66 -2.06 5.17
CA GLU A 129 19.07 -0.66 5.26
C GLU A 129 18.19 0.26 4.40
N VAL A 130 17.88 -0.14 3.16
CA VAL A 130 17.03 0.66 2.28
C VAL A 130 15.59 0.65 2.77
N ARG A 131 15.07 -0.49 3.24
CA ARG A 131 13.72 -0.56 3.84
C ARG A 131 13.63 0.32 5.08
N GLU A 132 14.66 0.33 5.92
CA GLU A 132 14.72 1.20 7.09
C GLU A 132 14.73 2.68 6.71
N ASP A 133 15.56 3.07 5.75
CA ASP A 133 15.66 4.46 5.28
C ASP A 133 14.33 4.95 4.68
N ILE A 134 13.65 4.11 3.88
CA ILE A 134 12.31 4.40 3.37
C ILE A 134 11.31 4.55 4.52
N SER A 135 11.30 3.62 5.47
CA SER A 135 10.34 3.65 6.58
C SER A 135 10.51 4.89 7.46
N LYS A 136 11.76 5.27 7.75
CA LYS A 136 12.11 6.51 8.47
C LYS A 136 11.67 7.74 7.69
N LYS A 137 11.88 7.77 6.37
CA LYS A 137 11.46 8.92 5.55
C LYS A 137 9.95 9.07 5.46
N ILE A 138 9.21 7.96 5.44
CA ILE A 138 7.74 7.96 5.47
C ILE A 138 7.21 8.37 6.85
N GLY A 139 8.00 8.21 7.92
CA GLY A 139 7.58 8.50 9.29
C GLY A 139 6.82 7.33 9.94
N LEU A 140 7.10 6.09 9.54
CA LEU A 140 6.52 4.90 10.17
C LEU A 140 7.06 4.70 11.59
N ASN A 141 6.17 4.29 12.50
CA ASN A 141 6.61 3.74 13.77
C ASN A 141 7.22 2.34 13.59
N LEU A 142 8.51 2.24 13.92
CA LEU A 142 9.33 1.05 13.73
C LEU A 142 9.37 0.11 14.95
N SER A 143 8.71 0.47 16.07
CA SER A 143 8.79 -0.27 17.33
C SER A 143 8.32 -1.72 17.21
N SER A 144 7.34 -1.96 16.34
CA SER A 144 6.79 -3.30 16.09
C SER A 144 7.32 -3.94 14.80
N ASP A 145 8.22 -3.26 14.06
CA ASP A 145 8.66 -3.65 12.72
C ASP A 145 10.12 -4.10 12.67
N THR A 146 10.45 -5.19 13.36
CA THR A 146 11.83 -5.68 13.48
C THR A 146 12.53 -5.81 12.14
N ASN A 147 11.84 -6.31 11.10
CA ASN A 147 12.40 -6.59 9.80
C ASN A 147 12.28 -5.43 8.78
N ARG A 148 11.61 -4.33 9.13
CA ARG A 148 11.33 -3.19 8.22
C ARG A 148 10.43 -3.58 7.04
N GLU A 149 9.38 -4.31 7.33
CA GLU A 149 8.48 -4.94 6.36
C GLU A 149 7.15 -4.20 6.21
N LEU A 150 6.81 -3.33 7.16
CA LEU A 150 5.50 -2.69 7.23
C LEU A 150 5.12 -1.93 5.96
N VAL A 151 6.08 -1.26 5.31
CA VAL A 151 5.80 -0.47 4.10
C VAL A 151 5.17 -1.37 3.04
N TYR A 152 5.82 -2.47 2.66
CA TYR A 152 5.31 -3.30 1.57
C TYR A 152 4.10 -4.14 1.98
N GLU A 153 3.99 -4.52 3.26
CA GLU A 153 2.80 -5.21 3.77
C GLU A 153 1.55 -4.32 3.69
N CYS A 154 1.69 -3.05 4.08
CA CYS A 154 0.63 -2.05 3.90
C CYS A 154 0.31 -1.82 2.43
N ILE A 155 1.33 -1.72 1.57
CA ILE A 155 1.15 -1.54 0.12
C ILE A 155 0.37 -2.72 -0.49
N TYR A 156 0.58 -3.96 -0.04
CA TYR A 156 -0.20 -5.08 -0.54
C TYR A 156 -1.69 -5.02 -0.13
N LEU A 157 -2.03 -4.54 1.06
CA LEU A 157 -3.42 -4.29 1.43
C LEU A 157 -4.04 -3.14 0.63
N LEU A 158 -3.31 -2.04 0.46
CA LEU A 158 -3.75 -0.92 -0.37
C LEU A 158 -3.92 -1.34 -1.83
N LYS A 159 -3.05 -2.22 -2.34
CA LYS A 159 -3.14 -2.80 -3.68
C LYS A 159 -4.44 -3.57 -3.90
N ASP A 160 -4.84 -4.39 -2.94
CA ASP A 160 -6.09 -5.15 -3.06
C ASP A 160 -7.30 -4.20 -3.10
N LEU A 161 -7.32 -3.17 -2.25
CA LEU A 161 -8.38 -2.16 -2.25
C LEU A 161 -8.38 -1.34 -3.55
N ARG A 162 -7.21 -0.87 -3.99
CA ARG A 162 -7.03 -0.14 -5.26
C ARG A 162 -7.57 -0.95 -6.43
N ASN A 163 -7.18 -2.23 -6.53
CA ASN A 163 -7.61 -3.10 -7.61
C ASN A 163 -9.13 -3.35 -7.56
N ALA A 164 -9.69 -3.54 -6.38
CA ALA A 164 -11.14 -3.69 -6.24
C ALA A 164 -11.90 -2.46 -6.74
N ILE A 165 -11.42 -1.25 -6.39
CA ILE A 165 -12.00 0.01 -6.89
C ILE A 165 -11.87 0.10 -8.41
N ALA A 166 -10.67 -0.16 -8.96
CA ALA A 166 -10.41 -0.05 -10.40
C ALA A 166 -11.22 -1.03 -11.26
N HIS A 167 -11.50 -2.24 -10.74
CA HIS A 167 -12.33 -3.25 -11.41
C HIS A 167 -13.79 -3.21 -10.97
N ASN A 168 -14.21 -2.15 -10.28
CA ASN A 168 -15.56 -1.95 -9.76
C ASN A 168 -16.10 -3.13 -8.90
N SER A 169 -15.20 -3.90 -8.28
CA SER A 169 -15.55 -4.99 -7.35
C SER A 169 -16.10 -4.44 -6.03
N ALA A 170 -16.93 -5.21 -5.32
CA ALA A 170 -17.45 -4.79 -4.02
C ALA A 170 -16.32 -4.62 -2.97
N ILE A 171 -16.37 -3.53 -2.21
CA ILE A 171 -15.40 -3.21 -1.16
C ILE A 171 -15.99 -3.18 0.25
N PHE A 172 -17.30 -2.93 0.39
CA PHE A 172 -17.94 -2.73 1.70
C PHE A 172 -17.77 -3.91 2.68
N ASP A 173 -17.62 -5.14 2.17
CA ASP A 173 -17.53 -6.37 2.97
C ASP A 173 -16.10 -6.96 3.03
N THR A 174 -15.11 -6.29 2.46
CA THR A 174 -13.69 -6.68 2.46
C THR A 174 -13.33 -8.01 1.79
N ARG A 175 -14.25 -8.67 1.07
CA ARG A 175 -13.96 -9.94 0.38
C ARG A 175 -12.95 -9.84 -0.75
N PHE A 176 -12.66 -8.62 -1.21
CA PHE A 176 -11.60 -8.34 -2.19
C PHE A 176 -10.18 -8.58 -1.64
N LYS A 177 -10.01 -8.62 -0.32
CA LYS A 177 -8.71 -8.77 0.35
C LYS A 177 -8.06 -10.11 -0.01
N LYS A 178 -6.83 -10.08 -0.52
CA LYS A 178 -5.99 -11.25 -0.79
C LYS A 178 -4.78 -11.30 0.14
N ALA A 179 -4.18 -10.15 0.43
CA ALA A 179 -3.08 -10.00 1.36
C ALA A 179 -3.55 -10.27 2.80
N LYS A 180 -2.74 -11.02 3.55
CA LYS A 180 -2.99 -11.29 4.97
C LYS A 180 -2.28 -10.24 5.81
N PRO A 181 -2.97 -9.56 6.73
CA PRO A 181 -2.31 -8.60 7.59
C PRO A 181 -1.35 -9.31 8.54
N SER A 182 -0.11 -8.82 8.60
CA SER A 182 0.89 -9.33 9.54
C SER A 182 0.60 -8.86 10.97
N ARG A 183 1.12 -9.61 11.95
CA ARG A 183 1.04 -9.22 13.36
C ARG A 183 1.78 -7.90 13.65
N PRO A 184 2.99 -7.64 13.13
CA PRO A 184 3.64 -6.33 13.21
C PRO A 184 2.74 -5.18 12.76
N MET A 185 2.06 -5.33 11.63
CA MET A 185 1.23 -4.27 11.05
C MET A 185 -0.01 -3.98 11.87
N THR A 186 -0.71 -5.02 12.34
CA THR A 186 -1.87 -4.82 13.20
C THR A 186 -1.47 -4.23 14.55
N ALA A 187 -0.35 -4.68 15.13
CA ALA A 187 0.19 -4.12 16.37
C ALA A 187 0.58 -2.64 16.22
N CYS A 188 1.22 -2.27 15.11
CA CYS A 188 1.58 -0.87 14.80
C CYS A 188 0.33 0.03 14.84
N LEU A 189 -0.72 -0.33 14.10
CA LEU A 189 -1.96 0.48 14.05
C LEU A 189 -2.72 0.49 15.37
N ILE A 190 -2.74 -0.64 16.09
CA ILE A 190 -3.37 -0.75 17.41
C ILE A 190 -2.69 0.19 18.40
N ASN A 191 -1.36 0.17 18.47
CA ASN A 191 -0.59 0.93 19.44
C ASN A 191 -0.60 2.43 19.13
N GLU A 192 -0.37 2.81 17.86
CA GLU A 192 -0.38 4.20 17.43
C GLU A 192 -1.72 4.90 17.71
N ILE A 193 -2.83 4.23 17.35
CA ILE A 193 -4.17 4.83 17.32
C ILE A 193 -4.97 4.45 18.57
N HIS A 194 -4.39 3.62 19.45
CA HIS A 194 -5.02 3.09 20.65
C HIS A 194 -6.33 2.33 20.35
N LEU A 195 -6.38 1.61 19.23
CA LEU A 195 -7.55 0.85 18.80
C LEU A 195 -7.69 -0.47 19.57
N PRO A 196 -8.92 -0.98 19.81
CA PRO A 196 -9.09 -2.27 20.48
C PRO A 196 -8.60 -3.45 19.63
N TYR A 197 -8.68 -3.34 18.31
CA TYR A 197 -8.20 -4.34 17.35
C TYR A 197 -8.07 -3.73 15.95
N VAL A 198 -7.30 -4.42 15.09
CA VAL A 198 -7.26 -4.23 13.63
C VAL A 198 -7.09 -5.60 12.99
N ASN A 199 -8.01 -6.00 12.10
CA ASN A 199 -7.96 -7.32 11.43
C ASN A 199 -8.35 -7.29 9.94
N PHE A 200 -8.69 -6.11 9.41
CA PHE A 200 -9.09 -5.91 8.02
C PHE A 200 -10.29 -6.77 7.59
N ASN A 201 -11.22 -7.03 8.51
CA ASN A 201 -12.49 -7.71 8.23
C ASN A 201 -13.67 -6.72 8.15
N SER A 202 -13.36 -5.42 8.11
CA SER A 202 -14.33 -4.35 7.92
C SER A 202 -13.71 -3.23 7.10
N ILE A 203 -14.51 -2.52 6.30
CA ILE A 203 -14.00 -1.37 5.53
C ILE A 203 -13.45 -0.26 6.45
N GLY A 204 -13.93 -0.18 7.70
CA GLY A 204 -13.39 0.74 8.71
C GLY A 204 -11.92 0.53 9.04
N ASP A 205 -11.38 -0.70 8.89
CA ASP A 205 -9.95 -0.95 9.03
C ASP A 205 -9.13 -0.30 7.89
N TYR A 206 -9.71 -0.20 6.69
CA TYR A 206 -9.07 0.50 5.57
C TYR A 206 -9.16 2.02 5.73
N ILE A 207 -10.22 2.55 6.35
CA ILE A 207 -10.27 3.96 6.76
C ILE A 207 -9.15 4.28 7.74
N VAL A 208 -8.90 3.39 8.71
CA VAL A 208 -7.77 3.50 9.65
C VAL A 208 -6.43 3.49 8.92
N LEU A 209 -6.19 2.50 8.05
CA LEU A 209 -4.94 2.37 7.30
C LEU A 209 -4.67 3.61 6.41
N VAL A 210 -5.67 4.03 5.63
CA VAL A 210 -5.54 5.20 4.75
C VAL A 210 -5.31 6.47 5.57
N SER A 211 -6.05 6.69 6.66
CA SER A 211 -5.86 7.87 7.51
C SER A 211 -4.49 7.88 8.19
N TYR A 212 -3.97 6.72 8.58
CA TYR A 212 -2.60 6.58 9.11
C TYR A 212 -1.57 6.99 8.05
N PHE A 213 -1.67 6.47 6.82
CA PHE A 213 -0.79 6.86 5.73
C PHE A 213 -0.88 8.35 5.39
N LEU A 214 -2.09 8.92 5.34
CA LEU A 214 -2.25 10.35 5.09
C LEU A 214 -1.57 11.18 6.19
N LYS A 215 -1.63 10.76 7.46
CA LYS A 215 -0.97 11.47 8.57
C LYS A 215 0.55 11.43 8.46
N ILE A 216 1.12 10.24 8.28
CA ILE A 216 2.60 10.09 8.21
C ILE A 216 3.17 10.73 6.94
N LEU A 217 2.39 10.81 5.86
CA LEU A 217 2.72 11.57 4.65
C LEU A 217 2.41 13.08 4.76
N HIS A 218 2.14 13.58 5.96
CA HIS A 218 1.94 15.00 6.28
C HIS A 218 0.76 15.69 5.58
N VAL A 219 -0.30 14.95 5.23
CA VAL A 219 -1.56 15.55 4.78
C VAL A 219 -2.20 16.34 5.92
N SER A 220 -2.84 17.47 5.60
CA SER A 220 -3.41 18.36 6.62
C SER A 220 -4.44 17.64 7.50
N LYS A 221 -4.40 17.91 8.82
CA LYS A 221 -5.35 17.34 9.78
C LYS A 221 -6.81 17.59 9.39
N ARG A 222 -7.08 18.77 8.80
CA ARG A 222 -8.41 19.16 8.30
C ARG A 222 -8.90 18.19 7.24
N GLU A 223 -8.07 17.89 6.25
CA GLU A 223 -8.40 16.99 5.15
C GLU A 223 -8.62 15.56 5.63
N ILE A 224 -7.74 15.04 6.50
CA ILE A 224 -7.90 13.69 7.05
C ILE A 224 -9.18 13.58 7.88
N LYS A 225 -9.48 14.58 8.73
CA LYS A 225 -10.74 14.61 9.49
C LYS A 225 -11.96 14.73 8.57
N SER A 226 -11.84 15.42 7.43
CA SER A 226 -12.90 15.47 6.42
C SER A 226 -13.15 14.09 5.80
N PHE A 227 -12.09 13.37 5.43
CA PHE A 227 -12.18 11.99 4.91
C PHE A 227 -12.88 11.05 5.90
N ILE A 228 -12.54 11.12 7.18
CA ILE A 228 -13.18 10.30 8.23
C ILE A 228 -14.66 10.68 8.40
N ARG A 229 -15.01 11.97 8.42
CA ARG A 229 -16.41 12.42 8.55
C ARG A 229 -17.27 12.00 7.36
N GLU A 230 -16.72 12.05 6.14
CA GLU A 230 -17.45 11.61 4.94
C GLU A 230 -17.73 10.10 5.00
N TYR A 231 -16.78 9.29 5.47
CA TYR A 231 -17.03 7.88 5.78
C TYR A 231 -18.16 7.72 6.81
N GLU A 232 -18.11 8.47 7.92
CA GLU A 232 -19.15 8.38 8.96
C GLU A 232 -20.54 8.74 8.43
N LYS A 233 -20.63 9.72 7.53
CA LYS A 233 -21.86 10.13 6.85
C LYS A 233 -22.37 9.03 5.92
N ILE A 234 -21.55 8.57 4.97
CA ILE A 234 -21.88 7.50 4.02
C ILE A 234 -22.36 6.24 4.76
N THR A 235 -21.66 5.84 5.82
CA THR A 235 -22.07 4.69 6.66
C THR A 235 -23.37 4.95 7.42
N SER A 236 -23.59 6.15 7.96
CA SER A 236 -24.83 6.47 8.67
C SER A 236 -26.04 6.49 7.73
N ASP A 237 -25.89 7.05 6.52
CA ASP A 237 -26.93 7.08 5.49
C ASP A 237 -27.30 5.67 5.05
N TYR A 238 -26.30 4.80 4.87
CA TYR A 238 -26.52 3.39 4.60
C TYR A 238 -27.31 2.69 5.73
N ILE A 239 -26.88 2.86 6.98
CA ILE A 239 -27.57 2.29 8.15
C ILE A 239 -29.02 2.76 8.18
N ASN A 240 -29.28 4.06 8.03
CA ASN A 240 -30.63 4.63 8.09
C ASN A 240 -31.54 4.11 6.96
N SER A 241 -30.98 3.91 5.77
CA SER A 241 -31.72 3.40 4.62
C SER A 241 -32.07 1.91 4.71
N VAL A 242 -31.24 1.10 5.38
CA VAL A 242 -31.41 -0.37 5.45
C VAL A 242 -31.97 -0.84 6.78
N ALA A 243 -31.69 -0.16 7.89
CA ALA A 243 -32.08 -0.64 9.23
C ALA A 243 -33.59 -0.78 9.41
N LYS A 244 -34.38 0.06 8.72
CA LYS A 244 -35.85 -0.02 8.73
C LYS A 244 -36.38 -1.29 8.06
N SER A 245 -35.66 -1.83 7.08
CA SER A 245 -36.11 -2.94 6.25
C SER A 245 -35.41 -4.26 6.57
N ASN A 246 -34.12 -4.25 6.94
CA ASN A 246 -33.38 -5.45 7.36
C ASN A 246 -32.12 -5.14 8.20
N VAL A 247 -32.27 -5.14 9.52
CA VAL A 247 -31.16 -4.87 10.46
C VAL A 247 -30.03 -5.90 10.39
N ASN A 248 -30.30 -7.14 9.95
CA ASN A 248 -29.29 -8.19 9.89
C ASN A 248 -28.25 -7.93 8.80
N VAL A 249 -28.66 -7.32 7.67
CA VAL A 249 -27.75 -6.88 6.61
C VAL A 249 -26.78 -5.83 7.15
N VAL A 250 -27.27 -4.86 7.92
CA VAL A 250 -26.43 -3.84 8.56
C VAL A 250 -25.42 -4.49 9.51
N LYS A 251 -25.85 -5.44 10.35
CA LYS A 251 -24.98 -6.14 11.31
C LYS A 251 -23.91 -6.99 10.63
N ALA A 252 -24.19 -7.53 9.44
CA ALA A 252 -23.23 -8.30 8.66
C ALA A 252 -22.11 -7.42 8.06
N VAL A 253 -22.45 -6.18 7.67
CA VAL A 253 -21.54 -5.26 6.98
C VAL A 253 -20.82 -4.31 7.94
N ILE A 254 -21.52 -3.79 8.95
CA ILE A 254 -21.04 -2.74 9.85
C ILE A 254 -20.81 -3.29 11.25
N LYS A 255 -19.57 -3.17 11.74
CA LYS A 255 -19.21 -3.56 13.12
C LYS A 255 -19.86 -2.62 14.13
N LYS A 256 -20.38 -3.16 15.23
CA LYS A 256 -21.10 -2.39 16.27
C LYS A 256 -20.30 -1.21 16.85
N ASP A 257 -18.99 -1.35 16.93
CA ASP A 257 -18.07 -0.36 17.53
C ASP A 257 -17.50 0.65 16.53
N TRP A 258 -17.97 0.66 15.28
CA TRP A 258 -17.39 1.47 14.20
C TRP A 258 -17.26 2.97 14.56
N LYS A 259 -18.29 3.59 15.16
CA LYS A 259 -18.23 5.01 15.59
C LYS A 259 -17.15 5.26 16.63
N LYS A 260 -17.03 4.38 17.64
CA LYS A 260 -16.02 4.50 18.71
C LYS A 260 -14.61 4.44 18.12
N ARG A 261 -14.39 3.56 17.14
CA ARG A 261 -13.12 3.45 16.41
C ARG A 261 -12.81 4.70 15.59
N MET A 262 -13.79 5.27 14.88
CA MET A 262 -13.61 6.53 14.15
C MET A 262 -13.34 7.72 15.07
N THR A 263 -13.92 7.77 16.27
CA THR A 263 -13.58 8.77 17.30
C THR A 263 -12.13 8.65 17.74
N LYS A 264 -11.65 7.44 18.06
CA LYS A 264 -10.24 7.20 18.42
C LYS A 264 -9.29 7.63 17.29
N LEU A 265 -9.64 7.29 16.04
CA LEU A 265 -8.89 7.72 14.87
C LEU A 265 -8.84 9.25 14.75
N LYS A 266 -9.98 9.96 14.88
CA LYS A 266 -10.02 11.43 14.84
C LYS A 266 -9.20 12.08 15.96
N ASN A 267 -9.12 11.46 17.14
CA ASN A 267 -8.30 11.97 18.25
C ASN A 267 -6.80 11.79 17.98
N TYR A 268 -6.43 10.71 17.27
CA TYR A 268 -5.06 10.49 16.83
C TYR A 268 -4.61 11.51 15.76
N ILE A 269 -5.49 11.96 14.88
CA ILE A 269 -5.20 12.99 13.84
C ILE A 269 -5.05 14.39 14.46
#